data_AF-K2MVB9-F1
#
_entry.id   AF-K2MVB9-F1
#
_cell.length_a   1.000
_cell.length_b   1.000
_cell.length_c   1.000
_cell.angle_alpha   90.00
_cell.angle_beta   90.00
_cell.angle_gamma   90.00
#
_symmetry.space_group_name_H-M   'P 1'
#
loop_
_entity.id
_entity.type
_entity.pdbx_description
1 polymer ?
#
loop_
_entity_poly.entity_id
_entity_poly.type
_entity_poly.pdbx_seq_one_letter_code
_entity_poly.pdbx_strand_id
1 'polypeptide(L)'
;MFRRVFYSAVLLLLVAIMCCGIGAASTGEVLSGAASSSGKYYVWRDVKGGENVISLRVPSLVEMNGDVFAVAQALCTKNGGKDGLTGIASELLSLTGEQDTKEELGTNQLKTQVLEECPSGAENCASQNAARAGFQGVREVLVARPTTVVNGTDIYMLAGIYSRGVTAGTGESGKYELGILLAGGNVSAGEGGSGKRIYWNGIDALQSSLFETQNHSLEVLFGSGGSGVKLKDGTLVFPVEGRKKGTRRAKGTVSLIIYSSEV
;
A
#
# COMPACT_ATOMS: atom_id res chain seq x y z
N MET A 1 26.17 38.77 -15.13
CA MET A 1 24.91 38.79 -14.35
C MET A 1 23.73 38.64 -15.30
N PHE A 2 23.02 37.52 -15.23
CA PHE A 2 21.61 37.45 -15.61
C PHE A 2 20.93 36.62 -14.53
N ARG A 3 20.36 37.32 -13.54
CA ARG A 3 19.49 36.72 -12.53
C ARG A 3 18.16 36.42 -13.23
N ARG A 4 17.90 35.16 -13.56
CA ARG A 4 16.52 34.71 -13.77
C ARG A 4 16.07 33.96 -12.53
N VAL A 5 15.33 34.71 -11.72
CA VAL A 5 14.46 34.22 -10.66
C VAL A 5 13.37 33.41 -11.36
N PHE A 6 13.52 32.09 -11.45
CA PHE A 6 12.40 31.23 -11.83
C PHE A 6 11.55 31.00 -10.59
N TYR A 7 10.53 31.85 -10.49
CA TYR A 7 9.26 31.69 -9.78
C TYR A 7 8.94 30.21 -9.52
N SER A 8 8.94 29.73 -8.27
CA SER A 8 7.88 29.98 -7.28
C SER A 8 6.46 29.78 -7.84
N ALA A 9 6.26 28.79 -8.71
CA ALA A 9 4.93 28.29 -9.10
C ALA A 9 4.75 26.80 -8.79
N VAL A 10 5.84 26.01 -8.72
CA VAL A 10 5.78 24.59 -8.36
C VAL A 10 5.66 24.39 -6.85
N LEU A 11 6.19 25.31 -6.03
CA LEU A 11 6.01 25.28 -4.58
C LEU A 11 4.57 25.61 -4.14
N LEU A 12 3.79 26.29 -4.99
CA LEU A 12 2.43 26.72 -4.65
C LEU A 12 1.37 25.60 -4.77
N LEU A 13 1.67 24.51 -5.49
CA LEU A 13 0.70 23.41 -5.64
C LEU A 13 0.77 22.38 -4.51
N LEU A 14 1.89 22.30 -3.79
CA LEU A 14 2.02 21.44 -2.61
C LEU A 14 1.41 22.06 -1.34
N VAL A 15 1.32 23.40 -1.27
CA VAL A 15 0.74 24.11 -0.12
C VAL A 15 -0.80 24.09 -0.14
N ALA A 16 -1.42 23.84 -1.29
CA ALA A 16 -2.89 23.84 -1.42
C ALA A 16 -3.59 22.57 -0.91
N ILE A 17 -2.85 21.55 -0.46
CA ILE A 17 -3.42 20.31 0.08
C ILE A 17 -3.46 20.32 1.63
N MET A 18 -3.00 21.40 2.27
CA MET A 18 -2.74 21.42 3.72
C MET A 18 -3.41 22.57 4.48
N CYS A 19 -4.46 23.17 3.91
CA CYS A 19 -5.24 24.19 4.62
C CYS A 19 -6.72 23.81 4.71
N CYS A 20 -6.98 22.79 5.53
CA CYS A 20 -8.25 22.66 6.25
C CYS A 20 -7.94 22.16 7.68
N GLY A 21 -7.44 23.07 8.51
CA GLY A 21 -7.48 22.87 9.96
C GLY A 21 -8.90 23.12 10.46
N ILE A 22 -9.48 22.14 11.17
CA ILE A 22 -10.50 22.38 12.20
C ILE A 22 -10.17 21.46 13.37
N GLY A 23 -9.86 22.07 14.50
CA GLY A 23 -9.76 21.39 15.78
C GLY A 23 -11.13 21.05 16.37
N ALA A 24 -11.10 20.06 17.26
CA ALA A 24 -12.12 19.71 18.26
C ALA A 24 -13.46 19.07 17.80
N ALA A 25 -13.59 17.81 18.20
CA ALA A 25 -14.75 17.14 18.83
C ALA A 25 -16.18 17.23 18.25
N SER A 26 -16.72 16.02 18.02
CA SER A 26 -18.11 15.56 18.14
C SER A 26 -19.15 15.89 17.05
N THR A 27 -19.66 14.79 16.46
CA THR A 27 -21.04 14.46 16.05
C THR A 27 -21.83 15.43 15.16
N GLY A 28 -22.24 14.94 13.99
CA GLY A 28 -23.52 15.32 13.36
C GLY A 28 -23.45 15.97 11.97
N GLU A 29 -23.99 15.23 10.99
CA GLU A 29 -24.67 15.69 9.76
C GLU A 29 -23.89 16.16 8.50
N VAL A 30 -23.88 15.23 7.53
CA VAL A 30 -24.24 15.34 6.10
C VAL A 30 -23.77 16.57 5.29
N LEU A 31 -22.92 16.30 4.28
CA LEU A 31 -22.94 17.03 3.01
C LEU A 31 -23.05 16.04 1.84
N SER A 32 -24.31 15.80 1.43
CA SER A 32 -24.67 15.17 0.16
C SER A 32 -24.39 16.14 -0.97
N GLY A 33 -23.46 15.82 -1.89
CA GLY A 33 -23.21 16.72 -3.01
C GLY A 33 -21.99 16.43 -3.89
N ALA A 34 -21.83 15.21 -4.39
CA ALA A 34 -21.12 14.95 -5.64
C ALA A 34 -21.55 13.57 -6.14
N ALA A 35 -21.93 13.45 -7.41
CA ALA A 35 -22.29 12.16 -8.00
C ALA A 35 -21.11 11.19 -7.86
N SER A 36 -21.23 10.25 -6.90
CA SER A 36 -20.26 9.17 -6.71
C SER A 36 -20.13 8.39 -8.01
N SER A 37 -19.01 8.56 -8.70
CA SER A 37 -18.60 7.59 -9.70
C SER A 37 -18.56 6.22 -9.03
N SER A 38 -19.22 5.23 -9.64
CA SER A 38 -19.28 3.84 -9.20
C SER A 38 -17.90 3.16 -9.30
N GLY A 39 -16.95 3.62 -8.49
CA GLY A 39 -15.67 2.95 -8.28
C GLY A 39 -15.86 1.76 -7.35
N LYS A 40 -15.22 0.63 -7.66
CA LYS A 40 -15.19 -0.52 -6.76
C LYS A 40 -14.18 -0.27 -5.63
N TYR A 41 -14.54 -0.62 -4.41
CA TYR A 41 -13.71 -0.43 -3.21
C TYR A 41 -12.86 -1.68 -2.95
N TYR A 42 -11.78 -1.52 -2.19
CA TYR A 42 -10.97 -2.63 -1.71
C TYR A 42 -10.93 -2.62 -0.19
N VAL A 43 -10.77 -3.82 0.39
CA VAL A 43 -10.63 -4.00 1.83
C VAL A 43 -9.54 -5.01 2.13
N TRP A 44 -8.80 -4.76 3.20
CA TRP A 44 -7.88 -5.74 3.76
C TRP A 44 -8.65 -6.80 4.52
N ARG A 45 -8.34 -8.07 4.27
CA ARG A 45 -8.86 -9.18 5.05
C ARG A 45 -7.79 -10.18 5.39
N ASP A 46 -7.98 -10.94 6.46
CA ASP A 46 -7.12 -12.06 6.76
C ASP A 46 -7.26 -13.17 5.70
N VAL A 47 -6.17 -13.92 5.52
CA VAL A 47 -6.14 -15.14 4.71
C VAL A 47 -7.16 -16.15 5.26
N LYS A 48 -7.97 -16.76 4.38
CA LYS A 48 -9.06 -17.67 4.75
C LYS A 48 -8.59 -19.13 4.74
N GLY A 49 -9.36 -20.02 5.37
CA GLY A 49 -9.11 -21.47 5.29
C GLY A 49 -9.09 -21.96 3.84
N GLY A 50 -8.02 -22.67 3.45
CA GLY A 50 -7.76 -23.08 2.06
C GLY A 50 -6.81 -22.16 1.29
N GLU A 51 -6.47 -20.99 1.84
CA GLU A 51 -5.40 -20.13 1.33
C GLU A 51 -4.13 -20.31 2.16
N ASN A 52 -3.00 -20.58 1.52
CA ASN A 52 -1.72 -20.84 2.21
C ASN A 52 -0.61 -19.94 1.69
N VAL A 53 0.25 -19.45 2.59
CA VAL A 53 1.48 -18.74 2.24
C VAL A 53 2.51 -19.76 1.75
N ILE A 54 3.03 -19.56 0.54
CA ILE A 54 4.03 -20.46 -0.07
C ILE A 54 5.44 -19.87 -0.09
N SER A 55 5.57 -18.54 -0.10
CA SER A 55 6.87 -17.89 -0.04
C SER A 55 6.73 -16.44 0.44
N LEU A 56 7.78 -15.96 1.11
CA LEU A 56 7.94 -14.56 1.50
C LEU A 56 8.96 -13.86 0.60
N ARG A 57 8.67 -12.61 0.27
CA ARG A 57 9.53 -11.77 -0.58
C ARG A 57 9.56 -10.35 -0.04
N VAL A 58 10.60 -9.60 -0.42
CA VAL A 58 10.73 -8.17 -0.10
C VAL A 58 10.53 -7.90 1.40
N PRO A 59 11.38 -8.47 2.27
CA PRO A 59 11.23 -8.31 3.70
C PRO A 59 11.59 -6.87 4.15
N SER A 60 11.00 -6.47 5.26
CA SER A 60 11.36 -5.28 6.03
C SER A 60 11.24 -5.60 7.52
N LEU A 61 12.05 -4.92 8.33
CA LEU A 61 11.94 -4.95 9.78
C LEU A 61 11.47 -3.58 10.25
N VAL A 62 10.50 -3.57 11.16
CA VAL A 62 9.92 -2.34 11.70
C VAL A 62 9.85 -2.43 13.22
N GLU A 63 10.31 -1.37 13.89
CA GLU A 63 10.13 -1.21 15.32
C GLU A 63 8.85 -0.40 15.56
N MET A 64 7.92 -0.94 16.34
CA MET A 64 6.68 -0.27 16.73
C MET A 64 6.44 -0.46 18.22
N ASN A 65 6.35 0.64 18.97
CA ASN A 65 6.09 0.61 20.43
C ASN A 65 7.08 -0.27 21.22
N GLY A 66 8.35 -0.33 20.80
CA GLY A 66 9.41 -1.14 21.43
C GLY A 66 9.42 -2.61 21.02
N ASP A 67 8.44 -3.06 20.23
CA ASP A 67 8.40 -4.39 19.64
C ASP A 67 8.98 -4.36 18.21
N VAL A 68 9.63 -5.43 17.77
CA VAL A 68 10.15 -5.56 16.39
C VAL A 68 9.30 -6.53 15.59
N PHE A 69 8.83 -6.10 14.43
CA PHE A 69 8.05 -6.94 13.51
C PHE A 69 8.81 -7.19 12.22
N ALA A 70 8.74 -8.42 11.72
CA ALA A 70 9.03 -8.72 10.33
C ALA A 70 7.78 -8.46 9.49
N VAL A 71 7.93 -7.76 8.36
CA VAL A 71 6.87 -7.53 7.37
C VAL A 71 7.38 -7.94 6.00
N ALA A 72 6.61 -8.76 5.28
CA ALA A 72 6.99 -9.25 3.97
C ALA A 72 5.80 -9.39 3.02
N GLN A 73 6.07 -9.30 1.72
CA GLN A 73 5.12 -9.73 0.71
C GLN A 73 4.95 -11.24 0.80
N ALA A 74 3.72 -11.70 1.00
CA ALA A 74 3.35 -13.10 0.99
C ALA A 74 2.82 -13.49 -0.38
N LEU A 75 3.41 -14.49 -1.01
CA LEU A 75 2.79 -15.17 -2.14
C LEU A 75 1.93 -16.30 -1.59
N CYS A 76 0.64 -16.33 -1.94
CA CYS A 76 -0.32 -17.29 -1.43
C CYS A 76 -1.01 -18.04 -2.57
N THR A 77 -1.48 -19.26 -2.28
CA THR A 77 -2.27 -20.09 -3.22
C THR A 77 -3.71 -20.21 -2.73
N LYS A 78 -4.67 -20.36 -3.63
CA LYS A 78 -6.07 -20.75 -3.30
C LYS A 78 -6.26 -22.24 -3.57
N ASN A 79 -6.73 -22.99 -2.59
CA ASN A 79 -7.17 -24.39 -2.73
C ASN A 79 -6.17 -25.31 -3.46
N GLY A 80 -4.86 -25.08 -3.28
CA GLY A 80 -3.80 -25.85 -3.95
C GLY A 80 -3.69 -25.64 -5.47
N GLY A 81 -4.42 -24.67 -6.03
CA GLY A 81 -4.38 -24.30 -7.44
C GLY A 81 -3.19 -23.42 -7.83
N LYS A 82 -3.05 -23.18 -9.14
CA LYS A 82 -1.97 -22.36 -9.72
C LYS A 82 -2.26 -20.85 -9.70
N ASP A 83 -3.51 -20.46 -9.44
CA ASP A 83 -3.89 -19.05 -9.35
C ASP A 83 -3.45 -18.51 -7.97
N GLY A 84 -2.37 -17.72 -7.99
CA GLY A 84 -1.77 -17.13 -6.81
C GLY A 84 -2.33 -15.74 -6.52
N LEU A 85 -2.58 -15.46 -5.25
CA LEU A 85 -2.81 -14.12 -4.72
C LEU A 85 -1.57 -13.66 -3.96
N THR A 86 -1.44 -12.37 -3.73
CA THR A 86 -0.37 -11.83 -2.88
C THR A 86 -0.98 -11.05 -1.74
N GLY A 87 -0.41 -11.22 -0.56
CA GLY A 87 -0.76 -10.47 0.64
C GLY A 87 0.47 -9.86 1.29
N ILE A 88 0.26 -9.32 2.48
CA ILE A 88 1.30 -8.83 3.39
C ILE A 88 1.25 -9.69 4.64
N ALA A 89 2.35 -10.40 4.90
CA ALA A 89 2.56 -11.15 6.14
C ALA A 89 3.30 -10.28 7.14
N SER A 90 2.95 -10.43 8.41
CA SER A 90 3.67 -9.85 9.53
C SER A 90 3.80 -10.81 10.70
N GLU A 91 4.90 -10.70 11.43
CA GLU A 91 5.18 -11.49 12.63
C GLU A 91 5.94 -10.64 13.65
N LEU A 92 5.54 -10.76 14.92
CA LEU A 92 6.29 -10.20 16.04
C LEU A 92 7.52 -11.06 16.28
N LEU A 93 8.70 -10.46 16.31
CA LEU A 93 9.95 -11.15 16.57
C LEU A 93 10.27 -11.13 18.07
N SER A 94 10.61 -12.30 18.63
CA SER A 94 11.02 -12.41 20.02
C SER A 94 12.54 -12.31 20.09
N LEU A 95 13.06 -11.14 20.45
CA LEU A 95 14.50 -10.94 20.69
C LEU A 95 14.88 -11.49 22.08
N THR A 96 14.76 -12.80 22.28
CA THR A 96 15.35 -13.49 23.42
C THR A 96 16.85 -13.53 23.18
N GLY A 97 17.64 -12.82 24.01
CA GLY A 97 19.10 -12.63 23.84
C GLY A 97 19.98 -13.89 23.85
N GLU A 98 19.41 -15.08 23.66
CA GLU A 98 20.13 -16.32 23.38
C GLU A 98 20.58 -16.33 21.91
N GLN A 99 21.88 -16.22 21.71
CA GLN A 99 22.54 -15.96 20.44
C GLN A 99 22.43 -17.11 19.40
N ASP A 100 21.83 -18.25 19.77
CA ASP A 100 21.85 -19.50 19.01
C ASP A 100 20.49 -20.00 18.50
N THR A 101 19.36 -19.36 18.85
CA THR A 101 18.06 -19.75 18.29
C THR A 101 17.76 -18.94 17.04
N LYS A 102 18.01 -19.53 15.87
CA LYS A 102 17.49 -18.99 14.61
C LYS A 102 15.97 -19.15 14.60
N GLU A 103 15.25 -18.04 14.74
CA GLU A 103 13.80 -18.01 14.55
C GLU A 103 13.50 -17.98 13.04
N GLU A 104 12.85 -19.03 12.53
CA GLU A 104 12.41 -19.12 11.14
C GLU A 104 10.93 -18.74 11.05
N LEU A 105 10.60 -17.82 10.13
CA LEU A 105 9.23 -17.39 9.88
C LEU A 105 8.44 -18.52 9.20
N GLY A 106 7.80 -19.36 10.02
CA GLY A 106 7.01 -20.49 9.54
C GLY A 106 5.76 -20.04 8.79
N THR A 107 5.66 -20.35 7.50
CA THR A 107 4.56 -19.88 6.62
C THR A 107 3.14 -20.25 7.10
N ASN A 108 3.01 -21.28 7.93
CA ASN A 108 1.73 -21.75 8.47
C ASN A 108 1.20 -20.91 9.65
N GLN A 109 2.03 -20.08 10.29
CA GLN A 109 1.68 -19.33 11.50
C GLN A 109 1.58 -17.81 11.26
N LEU A 110 2.03 -17.36 10.09
CA LEU A 110 2.12 -15.94 9.74
C LEU A 110 0.77 -15.24 9.69
N LYS A 111 0.69 -14.11 10.38
CA LYS A 111 -0.47 -13.22 10.30
C LYS A 111 -0.42 -12.50 8.96
N THR A 112 -1.28 -12.91 8.04
CA THR A 112 -1.25 -12.46 6.64
C THR A 112 -2.58 -11.83 6.26
N GLN A 113 -2.52 -10.62 5.68
CA GLN A 113 -3.67 -9.93 5.09
C GLN A 113 -3.54 -9.85 3.58
N VAL A 114 -4.66 -9.96 2.89
CA VAL A 114 -4.76 -9.87 1.43
C VAL A 114 -5.78 -8.80 1.07
N LEU A 115 -5.60 -8.20 -0.09
CA LEU A 115 -6.49 -7.17 -0.59
C LEU A 115 -7.58 -7.80 -1.44
N GLU A 116 -8.85 -7.55 -1.13
CA GLU A 116 -9.99 -8.06 -1.92
C GLU A 116 -10.94 -6.95 -2.36
N GLU A 117 -11.63 -7.17 -3.47
CA GLU A 117 -12.72 -6.31 -3.92
C GLU A 117 -13.84 -6.35 -2.88
N CYS A 118 -14.31 -5.18 -2.48
CA CYS A 118 -15.41 -5.04 -1.54
C CYS A 118 -16.70 -5.66 -2.08
N PRO A 119 -17.35 -6.57 -1.31
CA PRO A 119 -18.68 -7.05 -1.65
C PRO A 119 -19.67 -5.90 -1.68
N SER A 120 -20.58 -5.90 -2.67
CA SER A 120 -21.66 -4.92 -2.75
C SER A 120 -22.51 -4.95 -1.46
N GLY A 121 -22.54 -3.84 -0.71
CA GLY A 121 -23.35 -3.68 0.49
C GLY A 121 -22.65 -3.92 1.84
N ALA A 122 -21.33 -4.09 1.88
CA ALA A 122 -20.60 -4.22 3.14
C ALA A 122 -20.37 -2.84 3.81
N GLU A 123 -20.85 -2.68 5.05
CA GLU A 123 -20.70 -1.46 5.87
C GLU A 123 -19.23 -1.09 6.12
N ASN A 124 -18.34 -2.09 6.15
CA ASN A 124 -16.91 -1.93 6.43
C ASN A 124 -16.07 -1.47 5.22
N CYS A 125 -16.70 -1.23 4.06
CA CYS A 125 -16.03 -0.81 2.84
C CYS A 125 -15.81 0.70 2.71
N ALA A 126 -16.03 1.44 3.81
CA ALA A 126 -15.92 2.88 3.86
C ALA A 126 -14.45 3.36 3.89
N SER A 127 -13.69 3.16 2.81
CA SER A 127 -12.55 4.03 2.50
C SER A 127 -13.01 5.06 1.46
N GLN A 128 -13.33 6.28 1.93
CA GLN A 128 -13.89 7.36 1.10
C GLN A 128 -12.98 7.79 -0.06
N ASN A 129 -11.68 7.48 -0.02
CA ASN A 129 -10.71 7.91 -1.04
C ASN A 129 -10.43 6.87 -2.14
N ALA A 130 -10.74 5.59 -1.91
CA ALA A 130 -10.65 4.57 -2.98
C ALA A 130 -11.65 4.83 -4.12
N ALA A 131 -12.67 5.68 -3.89
CA ALA A 131 -13.64 6.14 -4.88
C ALA A 131 -13.01 6.84 -6.10
N ARG A 132 -11.75 7.32 -5.99
CA ARG A 132 -11.03 7.97 -7.11
C ARG A 132 -10.24 7.02 -7.99
N ALA A 133 -10.12 5.76 -7.57
CA ALA A 133 -9.14 4.86 -8.16
C ALA A 133 -9.65 4.15 -9.42
N GLY A 134 -10.88 4.35 -9.89
CA GLY A 134 -11.32 3.97 -11.24
C GLY A 134 -11.16 2.50 -11.68
N PHE A 135 -10.75 1.58 -10.79
CA PHE A 135 -10.47 0.18 -11.14
C PHE A 135 -11.79 -0.52 -11.50
N GLN A 136 -11.98 -0.85 -12.79
CA GLN A 136 -13.19 -1.52 -13.27
C GLN A 136 -12.97 -3.03 -13.45
N GLY A 137 -13.84 -3.85 -12.85
CA GLY A 137 -13.95 -5.27 -13.19
C GLY A 137 -12.87 -6.21 -12.64
N VAL A 138 -12.16 -5.82 -11.59
CA VAL A 138 -10.99 -6.54 -11.06
C VAL A 138 -11.37 -7.48 -9.91
N ARG A 139 -11.37 -8.79 -10.16
CA ARG A 139 -11.66 -9.81 -9.12
C ARG A 139 -10.50 -10.08 -8.16
N GLU A 140 -9.26 -9.81 -8.58
CA GLU A 140 -8.05 -10.12 -7.80
C GLU A 140 -7.02 -8.99 -7.96
N VAL A 141 -6.59 -8.42 -6.84
CA VAL A 141 -5.51 -7.43 -6.78
C VAL A 141 -4.29 -8.07 -6.15
N LEU A 142 -3.17 -7.99 -6.85
CA LEU A 142 -1.88 -8.36 -6.31
C LEU A 142 -1.20 -7.13 -5.72
N VAL A 143 -0.66 -7.27 -4.52
CA VAL A 143 0.15 -6.28 -3.80
C VAL A 143 1.61 -6.70 -3.91
N ALA A 144 2.48 -5.79 -4.34
CA ALA A 144 3.90 -6.09 -4.50
C ALA A 144 4.81 -4.97 -4.02
N ARG A 145 6.04 -5.36 -3.67
CA ARG A 145 7.13 -4.46 -3.24
C ARG A 145 6.71 -3.51 -2.12
N PRO A 146 6.21 -4.03 -0.98
CA PRO A 146 5.83 -3.21 0.15
C PRO A 146 7.04 -2.43 0.67
N THR A 147 6.84 -1.13 0.86
CA THR A 147 7.83 -0.22 1.45
C THR A 147 7.23 0.39 2.71
N THR A 148 7.75 0.06 3.88
CA THR A 148 7.15 0.41 5.18
C THR A 148 7.84 1.58 5.86
N VAL A 149 7.08 2.44 6.55
CA VAL A 149 7.58 3.54 7.37
C VAL A 149 6.74 3.63 8.65
N VAL A 150 7.41 3.69 9.81
CA VAL A 150 6.74 3.84 11.11
C VAL A 150 6.68 5.32 11.49
N ASN A 151 5.53 5.74 12.03
CA ASN A 151 5.34 7.04 12.65
C ASN A 151 4.59 6.91 13.99
N GLY A 152 5.35 6.91 15.09
CA GLY A 152 4.76 6.75 16.42
C GLY A 152 4.10 5.36 16.55
N THR A 153 2.79 5.34 16.81
CA THR A 153 2.00 4.11 16.94
C THR A 153 1.49 3.56 15.61
N ASP A 154 1.62 4.35 14.54
CA ASP A 154 1.11 4.02 13.22
C ASP A 154 2.23 3.55 12.28
N ILE A 155 1.86 2.72 11.31
CA ILE A 155 2.72 2.28 10.22
C ILE A 155 2.04 2.56 8.89
N TYR A 156 2.83 3.03 7.94
CA TYR A 156 2.41 3.27 6.58
C TYR A 156 3.16 2.35 5.64
N MET A 157 2.48 1.86 4.60
CA MET A 157 3.06 1.03 3.57
C MET A 157 2.69 1.56 2.19
N LEU A 158 3.71 1.84 1.38
CA LEU A 158 3.54 2.09 -0.03
C LEU A 158 3.82 0.81 -0.83
N ALA A 159 2.88 0.37 -1.65
CA ALA A 159 3.00 -0.87 -2.42
C ALA A 159 2.42 -0.73 -3.83
N GLY A 160 2.98 -1.46 -4.78
CA GLY A 160 2.40 -1.58 -6.11
C GLY A 160 1.15 -2.45 -6.08
N ILE A 161 0.13 -2.08 -6.85
CA ILE A 161 -1.06 -2.90 -7.10
C ILE A 161 -1.16 -3.28 -8.57
N TYR A 162 -1.48 -4.56 -8.79
CA TYR A 162 -1.67 -5.13 -10.11
C TYR A 162 -3.04 -5.78 -10.14
N SER A 163 -3.93 -5.24 -10.96
CA SER A 163 -5.18 -5.89 -11.25
C SER A 163 -5.03 -6.80 -12.46
N ARG A 164 -5.63 -7.99 -12.41
CA ARG A 164 -5.79 -8.83 -13.60
C ARG A 164 -7.20 -8.63 -14.13
N GLY A 165 -7.33 -7.89 -15.23
CA GLY A 165 -8.59 -7.81 -15.97
C GLY A 165 -8.92 -9.17 -16.61
N VAL A 166 -10.13 -9.66 -16.42
CA VAL A 166 -10.65 -10.83 -17.16
C VAL A 166 -11.42 -10.29 -18.36
N THR A 167 -10.90 -10.43 -19.57
CA THR A 167 -11.69 -10.21 -20.79
C THR A 167 -12.68 -11.37 -20.92
N ALA A 168 -13.97 -11.09 -20.74
CA ALA A 168 -15.02 -12.07 -20.97
C ALA A 168 -14.96 -12.56 -22.42
N GLY A 169 -14.66 -13.85 -22.63
CA GLY A 169 -14.89 -14.55 -23.89
C GLY A 169 -13.69 -14.88 -24.77
N THR A 170 -12.45 -14.46 -24.49
CA THR A 170 -11.32 -14.70 -25.43
C THR A 170 -10.15 -15.51 -24.89
N GLY A 171 -10.09 -15.85 -23.60
CA GLY A 171 -8.96 -16.61 -23.04
C GLY A 171 -7.59 -15.89 -23.14
N GLU A 172 -7.57 -14.66 -23.64
CA GLU A 172 -6.38 -13.80 -23.63
C GLU A 172 -6.21 -13.18 -22.23
N SER A 173 -4.97 -13.13 -21.76
CA SER A 173 -4.61 -12.40 -20.55
C SER A 173 -4.95 -10.91 -20.74
N GLY A 174 -5.98 -10.42 -20.04
CA GLY A 174 -6.38 -9.02 -20.09
C GLY A 174 -5.24 -8.08 -19.68
N LYS A 175 -5.34 -6.80 -20.07
CA LYS A 175 -4.39 -5.77 -19.66
C LYS A 175 -4.33 -5.71 -18.13
N TYR A 176 -3.12 -5.75 -17.58
CA TYR A 176 -2.93 -5.50 -16.15
C TYR A 176 -3.09 -4.00 -15.91
N GLU A 177 -4.03 -3.58 -15.06
CA GLU A 177 -4.02 -2.20 -14.59
C GLU A 177 -3.04 -2.13 -13.43
N LEU A 178 -2.09 -1.22 -13.57
CA LEU A 178 -1.07 -0.97 -12.57
C LEU A 178 -1.49 0.24 -11.74
N GLY A 179 -1.17 0.22 -10.46
CA GLY A 179 -1.32 1.38 -9.59
C GLY A 179 -0.36 1.32 -8.41
N ILE A 180 -0.49 2.32 -7.54
CA ILE A 180 0.19 2.36 -6.26
C ILE A 180 -0.85 2.54 -5.16
N LEU A 181 -0.63 1.86 -4.03
CA LEU A 181 -1.47 1.93 -2.84
C LEU A 181 -0.62 2.46 -1.68
N LEU A 182 -1.21 3.35 -0.88
CA LEU A 182 -0.77 3.69 0.45
C LEU A 182 -1.72 3.03 1.45
N ALA A 183 -1.18 2.19 2.31
CA ALA A 183 -1.93 1.58 3.40
C ALA A 183 -1.49 2.14 4.76
N GLY A 184 -2.47 2.38 5.62
CA GLY A 184 -2.26 2.66 7.04
C GLY A 184 -2.49 1.40 7.86
N GLY A 185 -1.75 1.26 8.96
CA GLY A 185 -1.93 0.19 9.92
C GLY A 185 -1.45 0.57 11.31
N ASN A 186 -1.80 -0.27 12.28
CA ASN A 186 -1.36 -0.14 13.67
C ASN A 186 -1.22 -1.54 14.31
N VAL A 187 -0.60 -1.58 15.49
CA VAL A 187 -0.44 -2.82 16.26
C VAL A 187 -1.64 -3.02 17.18
N SER A 188 -2.22 -4.21 17.17
CA SER A 188 -3.26 -4.55 18.15
C SER A 188 -2.67 -4.77 19.54
N ALA A 189 -3.32 -4.23 20.57
CA ALA A 189 -3.04 -4.61 21.96
C ALA A 189 -3.60 -6.03 22.20
N GLY A 190 -2.75 -7.06 22.12
CA GLY A 190 -3.11 -8.42 22.53
C GLY A 190 -3.22 -8.51 24.05
N GLU A 191 -4.21 -9.24 24.57
CA GLU A 191 -4.25 -9.58 26.00
C GLU A 191 -3.00 -10.40 26.38
N GLY A 192 -2.25 -9.94 27.39
CA GLY A 192 -1.05 -10.62 27.88
C GLY A 192 0.14 -10.64 26.90
N GLY A 193 0.14 -9.82 25.85
CA GLY A 193 1.26 -9.70 24.90
C GLY A 193 1.36 -10.82 23.85
N SER A 194 0.66 -11.93 24.05
CA SER A 194 0.53 -13.00 23.04
C SER A 194 -0.47 -12.60 21.96
N GLY A 195 -0.08 -12.65 20.68
CA GLY A 195 -0.96 -12.34 19.55
C GLY A 195 -0.93 -10.88 19.07
N LYS A 196 0.01 -10.05 19.55
CA LYS A 196 0.29 -8.74 18.93
C LYS A 196 0.62 -8.95 17.44
N ARG A 197 0.00 -8.14 16.58
CA ARG A 197 0.25 -8.13 15.15
C ARG A 197 -0.06 -6.77 14.55
N ILE A 198 0.46 -6.54 13.35
CA ILE A 198 0.09 -5.39 12.54
C ILE A 198 -1.26 -5.69 11.87
N TYR A 199 -2.16 -4.71 11.90
CA TYR A 199 -3.41 -4.70 11.16
C TYR A 199 -3.39 -3.57 10.14
N TRP A 200 -3.48 -3.94 8.86
CA TRP A 200 -3.69 -3.00 7.75
C TRP A 200 -5.17 -2.69 7.61
N ASN A 201 -5.51 -1.41 7.48
CA ASN A 201 -6.88 -0.93 7.39
C ASN A 201 -7.05 0.13 6.29
N GLY A 202 -6.36 1.26 6.39
CA GLY A 202 -6.48 2.40 5.49
C GLY A 202 -6.00 2.02 4.10
N ILE A 203 -6.71 2.49 3.07
CA ILE A 203 -6.36 2.31 1.68
C ILE A 203 -6.58 3.64 0.97
N ASP A 204 -5.50 4.20 0.45
CA ASP A 204 -5.54 5.21 -0.59
C ASP A 204 -4.82 4.64 -1.82
N ALA A 205 -5.47 4.65 -2.98
CA ALA A 205 -4.95 3.99 -4.17
C ALA A 205 -5.05 4.90 -5.38
N LEU A 206 -3.97 4.96 -6.15
CA LEU A 206 -3.87 5.75 -7.37
C LEU A 206 -3.58 4.84 -8.56
N GLN A 207 -4.41 4.96 -9.60
CA GLN A 207 -4.18 4.31 -10.88
C GLN A 207 -2.99 4.93 -11.62
N SER A 208 -2.27 4.11 -12.38
CA SER A 208 -1.12 4.58 -13.16
C SER A 208 -1.47 5.61 -14.23
N SER A 209 -2.71 5.60 -14.74
CA SER A 209 -3.23 6.60 -15.67
C SER A 209 -3.15 8.04 -15.13
N LEU A 210 -3.19 8.21 -13.81
CA LEU A 210 -3.00 9.52 -13.16
C LEU A 210 -1.53 9.99 -13.27
N PHE A 211 -0.56 9.06 -13.23
CA PHE A 211 0.84 9.41 -13.47
C PHE A 211 1.12 9.69 -14.94
N GLU A 212 0.42 9.02 -15.87
CA GLU A 212 0.56 9.30 -17.31
C GLU A 212 0.09 10.72 -17.67
N THR A 213 -0.94 11.22 -16.98
CA THR A 213 -1.53 12.54 -17.20
C THR A 213 -0.75 13.66 -16.52
N GLN A 214 -0.15 13.42 -15.34
CA GLN A 214 0.61 14.44 -14.60
C GLN A 214 2.12 14.43 -14.86
N ASN A 215 2.70 13.26 -15.16
CA ASN A 215 4.12 13.07 -15.44
C ASN A 215 4.27 12.42 -16.82
N HIS A 216 4.27 13.25 -17.88
CA HIS A 216 4.31 12.81 -19.29
C HIS A 216 5.45 11.84 -19.67
N SER A 217 6.40 11.59 -18.77
CA SER A 217 7.55 10.69 -18.93
C SER A 217 7.45 9.33 -18.20
N LEU A 218 6.48 9.12 -17.30
CA LEU A 218 6.35 7.90 -16.50
C LEU A 218 5.07 7.12 -16.86
N GLU A 219 5.19 5.79 -16.94
CA GLU A 219 4.07 4.87 -17.20
C GLU A 219 3.50 4.30 -15.91
N VAL A 220 4.33 4.13 -14.86
CA VAL A 220 3.91 3.55 -13.58
C VAL A 220 4.93 3.87 -12.48
N LEU A 221 4.48 3.91 -11.22
CA LEU A 221 5.28 4.01 -10.00
C LEU A 221 4.98 2.83 -9.07
N PHE A 222 6.03 2.31 -8.43
CA PHE A 222 5.94 1.25 -7.42
C PHE A 222 6.74 1.63 -6.18
N GLY A 223 6.36 1.10 -5.02
CA GLY A 223 7.28 1.03 -3.88
C GLY A 223 8.56 0.29 -4.28
N SER A 224 9.72 0.75 -3.83
CA SER A 224 10.99 0.09 -4.14
C SER A 224 11.14 -1.26 -3.42
N GLY A 225 10.41 -1.46 -2.32
CA GLY A 225 10.51 -2.60 -1.42
C GLY A 225 11.39 -2.29 -0.20
N GLY A 226 11.10 -2.92 0.94
CA GLY A 226 11.87 -2.76 2.18
C GLY A 226 11.31 -1.65 3.06
N SER A 227 12.18 -0.77 3.55
CA SER A 227 11.80 0.30 4.47
C SER A 227 12.07 1.68 3.86
N GLY A 228 11.15 2.61 4.08
CA GLY A 228 11.41 4.04 3.97
C GLY A 228 11.95 4.61 5.29
N VAL A 229 11.91 5.93 5.45
CA VAL A 229 12.41 6.60 6.65
C VAL A 229 11.50 7.74 7.11
N LYS A 230 11.51 8.00 8.41
CA LYS A 230 10.99 9.23 9.01
C LYS A 230 12.17 10.16 9.30
N LEU A 231 12.14 11.37 8.76
CA LEU A 231 13.15 12.40 9.01
C LEU A 231 12.92 13.07 10.38
N LYS A 232 13.95 13.79 10.85
CA LYS A 232 13.92 14.48 12.16
C LYS A 232 12.80 15.52 12.28
N ASP A 233 12.40 16.12 11.17
CA ASP A 233 11.32 17.11 11.10
C ASP A 233 9.92 16.48 11.04
N GLY A 234 9.82 15.14 11.07
CA GLY A 234 8.57 14.41 10.98
C GLY A 234 8.21 13.93 9.58
N THR A 235 8.93 14.38 8.54
CA THR A 235 8.64 14.00 7.15
C THR A 235 8.81 12.50 6.93
N LEU A 236 7.78 11.84 6.37
CA LEU A 236 7.87 10.45 5.93
C LEU A 236 8.37 10.39 4.50
N VAL A 237 9.30 9.48 4.22
CA VAL A 237 10.00 9.38 2.94
C VAL A 237 9.97 7.95 2.46
N PHE A 238 9.43 7.75 1.25
CA PHE A 238 9.35 6.47 0.57
C PHE A 238 10.26 6.47 -0.67
N PRO A 239 11.24 5.55 -0.76
CA PRO A 239 11.89 5.26 -2.03
C PRO A 239 10.89 4.58 -2.99
N VAL A 240 10.82 5.09 -4.21
CA VAL A 240 9.96 4.52 -5.26
C VAL A 240 10.73 4.31 -6.56
N GLU A 241 10.27 3.34 -7.33
CA GLU A 241 10.79 3.05 -8.66
C GLU A 241 9.74 3.40 -9.71
N GLY A 242 10.08 4.33 -10.60
CA GLY A 242 9.26 4.72 -11.73
C GLY A 242 9.73 4.04 -13.01
N ARG A 243 8.79 3.57 -13.84
CA ARG A 243 9.10 3.07 -15.18
C ARG A 243 8.82 4.15 -16.20
N LYS A 244 9.83 4.46 -17.02
CA LYS A 244 9.70 5.47 -18.10
C LYS A 244 8.78 4.98 -19.20
N LYS A 245 8.04 5.92 -19.78
CA LYS A 245 7.28 5.73 -21.02
C LYS A 245 8.26 5.63 -22.21
N GLY A 246 8.02 4.69 -23.12
CA GLY A 246 8.88 4.52 -24.30
C GLY A 246 8.76 3.16 -24.98
N THR A 247 9.48 2.98 -26.09
CA THR A 247 9.61 1.68 -26.77
C THR A 247 10.38 0.69 -25.89
N ARG A 248 10.24 -0.63 -26.07
CA ARG A 248 10.93 -1.66 -25.24
C ARG A 248 12.43 -1.42 -25.06
N ARG A 249 13.10 -0.78 -26.04
CA ARG A 249 14.54 -0.44 -25.99
C ARG A 249 14.87 0.83 -25.17
N ALA A 250 13.88 1.66 -24.88
CA ALA A 250 13.99 2.90 -24.11
C ALA A 250 13.24 2.86 -22.75
N LYS A 251 12.60 1.73 -22.40
CA LYS A 251 11.95 1.50 -21.11
C LYS A 251 13.00 1.27 -20.02
N GLY A 252 13.58 2.36 -19.53
CA GLY A 252 14.40 2.35 -18.31
C GLY A 252 13.55 2.52 -17.05
N THR A 253 14.12 2.17 -15.91
CA THR A 253 13.61 2.54 -14.58
C THR A 253 14.33 3.79 -14.08
N VAL A 254 13.68 4.53 -13.19
CA VAL A 254 14.26 5.64 -12.45
C VAL A 254 13.92 5.50 -10.98
N SER A 255 14.87 5.87 -10.12
CA SER A 255 14.63 6.00 -8.69
C SER A 255 14.11 7.39 -8.39
N LEU A 256 13.06 7.45 -7.59
CA LEU A 256 12.39 8.67 -7.16
C LEU A 256 12.13 8.58 -5.65
N ILE A 257 11.74 9.69 -5.07
CA ILE A 257 11.34 9.77 -3.67
C ILE A 257 9.95 10.40 -3.61
N ILE A 258 9.06 9.77 -2.86
CA ILE A 258 7.78 10.37 -2.44
C ILE A 258 7.92 10.71 -0.97
N TYR A 259 7.48 11.89 -0.56
CA TYR A 259 7.51 12.29 0.83
C TYR A 259 6.20 12.96 1.24
N SER A 260 5.86 12.87 2.53
CA SER A 260 4.78 13.62 3.16
C SER A 260 5.33 14.36 4.36
N SER A 261 5.23 15.69 4.34
CA SER A 261 5.64 16.58 5.45
C SER A 261 4.52 16.82 6.45
N GLU A 262 3.31 16.36 6.16
CA GLU A 262 2.17 16.45 7.07
C GLU A 262 1.60 15.06 7.29
N VAL A 263 1.62 14.64 8.55
CA VAL A 263 1.05 13.39 9.04
C VAL A 263 0.34 13.69 10.34
#